data_AF-A0A6M3JQ32-F1
#
_entry.id   AF-A0A6M3JQ32-F1
#
_cell.length_a   1.000
_cell.length_b   1.000
_cell.length_c   1.000
_cell.angle_alpha   90.00
_cell.angle_beta   90.00
_cell.angle_gamma   90.00
#
_symmetry.space_group_name_H-M   'P 1'
#
loop_
_entity.id
_entity.type
_entity.pdbx_description
1 polymer ?
#
loop_
_entity_poly.entity_id
_entity_poly.type
_entity_poly.pdbx_seq_one_letter_code
_entity_poly.pdbx_strand_id
1 'polypeptide(L)'
;HALAKEAGLVDSDMDDWNEPVLRIDVAWRDKDAEYDAIATDTKNPETGVLHRTEWLQQPDNEDYRKDRRRREAYQLNNSLTGYDFPDTETENYVSYNELSIKGKRRDRFLVDNPEFAKALYDAGSITDVPIAQDVPAVQYDDIYDQNKESFDRLDGASNPESIYFIESGEKNPRTGRTPREQEVYDLKFDGNGKLTEFGIANIRRNGYARFVPEAYIERYVDYEVIRTEGKPKDWPVTRYGSHNWYEDDWYLIEHPNFYNNVYATQQEYTPEEKKAKDEQLAKVPSREVFDLYVQYEKLPQGKPREDFRYEHPDLEAWGQKAFGWTSIKEKTRRANLSTAETVEEELRRLEELLK
;
A
#
# COMPACT_ATOMS: atom_id res chain seq x y z
N HIS A 1 0.61 -42.19 35.51
CA HIS A 1 0.56 -43.62 35.12
C HIS A 1 -0.81 -44.26 35.37
N ALA A 2 -1.24 -44.48 36.62
CA ALA A 2 -2.53 -45.14 36.91
C ALA A 2 -3.74 -44.44 36.26
N LEU A 3 -3.84 -43.11 36.38
CA LEU A 3 -4.94 -42.32 35.81
C LEU A 3 -5.00 -42.34 34.27
N ALA A 4 -3.84 -42.31 33.59
CA ALA A 4 -3.79 -42.34 32.12
C ALA A 4 -4.14 -43.73 31.56
N LYS A 5 -3.72 -44.80 32.25
CA LYS A 5 -4.09 -46.18 31.93
C LYS A 5 -5.58 -46.45 32.20
N GLU A 6 -6.11 -45.91 33.30
CA GLU A 6 -7.53 -45.96 33.64
C GLU A 6 -8.40 -45.17 32.64
N ALA A 7 -7.88 -44.08 32.08
CA ALA A 7 -8.53 -43.29 31.04
C ALA A 7 -8.44 -43.90 29.61
N GLY A 8 -7.65 -44.97 29.42
CA GLY A 8 -7.51 -45.67 28.12
C GLY A 8 -6.65 -44.93 27.09
N LEU A 9 -5.69 -44.11 27.53
CA LEU A 9 -4.90 -43.24 26.65
C LEU A 9 -3.59 -43.87 26.14
N VAL A 10 -3.18 -45.06 26.61
CA VAL A 10 -1.88 -45.69 26.26
C VAL A 10 -1.90 -47.23 26.29
N ASP A 11 -1.23 -47.86 25.32
CA ASP A 11 -1.18 -49.33 25.11
C ASP A 11 0.24 -49.98 25.22
N SER A 12 1.35 -49.23 25.29
CA SER A 12 2.74 -49.76 25.17
C SER A 12 3.75 -49.26 26.22
N ASP A 13 5.01 -49.72 26.09
CA ASP A 13 6.14 -49.68 27.03
C ASP A 13 6.72 -48.28 27.39
N MET A 14 5.98 -47.20 27.12
CA MET A 14 6.22 -45.83 27.60
C MET A 14 7.41 -45.03 27.01
N ASP A 15 8.02 -45.46 25.90
CA ASP A 15 9.15 -44.72 25.29
C ASP A 15 8.74 -43.38 24.63
N ASP A 16 7.45 -43.18 24.31
CA ASP A 16 6.89 -41.95 23.70
C ASP A 16 6.13 -41.06 24.71
N TRP A 17 6.48 -41.13 26.01
CA TRP A 17 5.72 -40.48 27.08
C TRP A 17 5.91 -38.95 27.14
N ASN A 18 4.93 -38.19 26.65
CA ASN A 18 4.86 -36.73 26.81
C ASN A 18 3.90 -36.36 27.97
N GLU A 19 4.42 -36.30 29.20
CA GLU A 19 3.62 -36.04 30.40
C GLU A 19 2.83 -34.72 30.35
N PRO A 20 3.40 -33.58 29.89
CA PRO A 20 2.65 -32.34 29.72
C PRO A 20 1.41 -32.49 28.82
N VAL A 21 1.54 -33.14 27.67
CA VAL A 21 0.41 -33.41 26.75
C VAL A 21 -0.68 -34.22 27.44
N LEU A 22 -0.32 -35.31 28.11
CA LEU A 22 -1.29 -36.18 28.79
C LEU A 22 -2.06 -35.45 29.89
N ARG A 23 -1.41 -34.53 30.62
CA ARG A 23 -2.10 -33.70 31.62
C ARG A 23 -3.16 -32.81 30.98
N ILE A 24 -2.84 -32.20 29.83
CA ILE A 24 -3.77 -31.37 29.06
C ILE A 24 -4.91 -32.22 28.50
N ASP A 25 -4.63 -33.41 27.95
CA ASP A 25 -5.64 -34.35 27.43
C ASP A 25 -6.65 -34.75 28.50
N VAL A 26 -6.19 -35.08 29.70
CA VAL A 26 -7.06 -35.44 30.82
C VAL A 26 -7.88 -34.24 31.30
N ALA A 27 -7.26 -33.06 31.42
CA ALA A 27 -7.94 -31.86 31.91
C ALA A 27 -9.07 -31.39 30.98
N TRP A 28 -8.89 -31.54 29.66
CA TRP A 28 -9.80 -30.99 28.66
C TRP A 28 -10.59 -32.02 27.86
N ARG A 29 -10.61 -33.29 28.30
CA ARG A 29 -11.29 -34.39 27.60
C ARG A 29 -12.71 -34.06 27.14
N ASP A 30 -13.53 -33.48 28.01
CA ASP A 30 -14.92 -33.16 27.68
C ASP A 30 -15.01 -32.00 26.66
N LYS A 31 -14.11 -31.02 26.76
CA LYS A 31 -14.01 -29.89 25.82
C LYS A 31 -13.49 -30.31 24.46
N ASP A 32 -12.55 -31.27 24.40
CA ASP A 32 -12.11 -31.89 23.16
C ASP A 32 -13.30 -32.59 22.47
N ALA A 33 -14.13 -33.31 23.22
CA ALA A 33 -15.34 -33.94 22.66
C ALA A 33 -16.37 -32.90 22.15
N GLU A 34 -16.56 -31.78 22.86
CA GLU A 34 -17.39 -30.66 22.37
C GLU A 34 -16.83 -30.07 21.07
N TYR A 35 -15.53 -29.78 21.02
CA TYR A 35 -14.86 -29.22 19.85
C TYR A 35 -14.90 -30.16 18.64
N ASP A 36 -14.65 -31.46 18.85
CA ASP A 36 -14.63 -32.45 17.80
C ASP A 36 -16.01 -32.75 17.22
N ALA A 37 -17.07 -32.54 18.01
CA ALA A 37 -18.46 -32.63 17.54
C ALA A 37 -18.85 -31.50 16.56
N ILE A 38 -18.09 -30.40 16.51
CA ILE A 38 -18.32 -29.31 15.55
C ILE A 38 -17.79 -29.74 14.17
N ALA A 39 -18.57 -29.55 13.11
CA ALA A 39 -18.12 -29.85 11.75
C ALA A 39 -16.89 -29.02 11.35
N THR A 40 -15.88 -29.68 10.77
CA THR A 40 -14.56 -29.09 10.42
C THR A 40 -14.64 -27.97 9.40
N ASP A 41 -15.50 -28.13 8.39
CA ASP A 41 -15.53 -27.28 7.20
C ASP A 41 -16.77 -26.39 7.13
N THR A 42 -17.57 -26.36 8.20
CA THR A 42 -18.77 -25.53 8.26
C THR A 42 -18.43 -24.13 8.73
N LYS A 43 -18.71 -23.16 7.87
CA LYS A 43 -18.57 -21.73 8.15
C LYS A 43 -19.90 -21.15 8.64
N ASN A 44 -19.84 -20.22 9.57
CA ASN A 44 -20.98 -19.40 9.94
C ASN A 44 -21.33 -18.47 8.77
N PRO A 45 -22.58 -18.49 8.27
CA PRO A 45 -22.98 -17.66 7.12
C PRO A 45 -22.96 -16.16 7.41
N GLU A 46 -23.03 -15.73 8.67
CA GLU A 46 -23.03 -14.33 9.06
C GLU A 46 -21.62 -13.74 9.12
N THR A 47 -20.64 -14.54 9.54
CA THR A 47 -19.25 -14.06 9.76
C THR A 47 -18.26 -14.59 8.72
N GLY A 48 -18.60 -15.68 8.03
CA GLY A 48 -17.71 -16.40 7.12
C GLY A 48 -16.60 -17.20 7.82
N VAL A 49 -16.59 -17.23 9.16
CA VAL A 49 -15.59 -17.91 9.96
C VAL A 49 -16.01 -19.36 10.21
N LEU A 50 -15.06 -20.31 10.25
CA LEU A 50 -15.35 -21.69 10.63
C LEU A 50 -15.95 -21.76 12.04
N HIS A 51 -17.01 -22.53 12.24
CA HIS A 51 -17.66 -22.66 13.55
C HIS A 51 -16.70 -23.11 14.65
N ARG A 52 -15.74 -23.98 14.33
CA ARG A 52 -14.67 -24.38 15.25
C ARG A 52 -13.83 -23.20 15.71
N THR A 53 -13.47 -22.31 14.79
CA THR A 53 -12.71 -21.09 15.10
C THR A 53 -13.55 -20.15 15.96
N GLU A 54 -14.83 -19.94 15.64
CA GLU A 54 -15.71 -19.09 16.45
C GLU A 54 -15.90 -19.63 17.87
N TRP A 55 -16.11 -20.94 18.00
CA TRP A 55 -16.25 -21.61 19.29
C TRP A 55 -14.98 -21.43 20.14
N LEU A 56 -13.79 -21.58 19.53
CA LEU A 56 -12.51 -21.34 20.20
C LEU A 56 -12.31 -19.89 20.65
N GLN A 57 -12.93 -18.91 19.99
CA GLN A 57 -12.85 -17.49 20.34
C GLN A 57 -13.85 -17.07 21.43
N GLN A 58 -14.73 -17.96 21.89
CA GLN A 58 -15.62 -17.66 23.01
C GLN A 58 -14.82 -17.48 24.30
N PRO A 59 -15.17 -16.50 25.17
CA PRO A 59 -14.45 -16.26 26.43
C PRO A 59 -14.33 -17.50 27.32
N ASP A 60 -15.38 -18.32 27.41
CA ASP A 60 -15.41 -19.54 28.22
C ASP A 60 -14.48 -20.65 27.71
N ASN A 61 -13.94 -20.51 26.49
CA ASN A 61 -13.02 -21.47 25.87
C ASN A 61 -11.59 -20.91 25.76
N GLU A 62 -11.28 -19.77 26.38
CA GLU A 62 -9.96 -19.14 26.29
C GLU A 62 -8.84 -20.04 26.84
N ASP A 63 -9.02 -20.57 28.06
CA ASP A 63 -8.02 -21.45 28.69
C ASP A 63 -7.83 -22.74 27.90
N TYR A 64 -8.93 -23.36 27.46
CA TYR A 64 -8.89 -24.54 26.59
C TYR A 64 -8.12 -24.26 25.29
N ARG A 65 -8.41 -23.15 24.62
CA ARG A 65 -7.72 -22.76 23.38
C ARG A 65 -6.22 -22.58 23.59
N LYS A 66 -5.81 -21.92 24.68
CA LYS A 66 -4.39 -21.73 25.00
C LYS A 66 -3.70 -23.06 25.33
N ASP A 67 -4.34 -23.92 26.12
CA ASP A 67 -3.80 -25.24 26.46
C ASP A 67 -3.69 -26.16 25.24
N ARG A 68 -4.61 -26.05 24.27
CA ARG A 68 -4.46 -26.71 22.98
C ARG A 68 -3.20 -26.26 22.25
N ARG A 69 -2.86 -24.97 22.27
CA ARG A 69 -1.59 -24.47 21.69
C ARG A 69 -0.37 -24.96 22.45
N ARG A 70 -0.46 -25.11 23.78
CA ARG A 70 0.61 -25.74 24.58
C ARG A 70 0.81 -27.20 24.18
N ARG A 71 -0.28 -27.96 24.02
CA ARG A 71 -0.28 -29.33 23.52
C ARG A 71 0.41 -29.42 22.15
N GLU A 72 0.02 -28.55 21.22
CA GLU A 72 0.64 -28.46 19.88
C GLU A 72 2.14 -28.16 19.96
N ALA A 73 2.58 -27.24 20.85
CA ALA A 73 3.99 -26.93 21.04
C ALA A 73 4.79 -28.12 21.59
N TYR A 74 4.27 -28.85 22.58
CA TYR A 74 4.94 -30.03 23.15
C TYR A 74 5.04 -31.20 22.17
N GLN A 75 4.17 -31.23 21.15
CA GLN A 75 4.18 -32.24 20.09
C GLN A 75 4.99 -31.80 18.87
N LEU A 76 5.49 -30.56 18.85
CA LEU A 76 6.19 -30.01 17.72
C LEU A 76 7.63 -30.55 17.68
N ASN A 77 7.93 -31.34 16.65
CA ASN A 77 9.26 -31.84 16.39
C ASN A 77 9.57 -31.83 14.90
N ASN A 78 10.86 -31.79 14.58
CA ASN A 78 11.34 -31.95 13.22
C ASN A 78 11.74 -33.40 13.00
N SER A 79 10.90 -34.16 12.31
CA SER A 79 11.14 -35.57 12.01
C SER A 79 12.41 -35.84 11.18
N LEU A 80 12.93 -34.83 10.47
CA LEU A 80 14.17 -34.96 9.68
C LEU A 80 15.43 -34.76 10.52
N THR A 81 15.41 -33.82 11.46
CA THR A 81 16.59 -33.47 12.28
C THR A 81 16.57 -34.10 13.67
N GLY A 82 15.40 -34.59 14.12
CA GLY A 82 15.15 -35.02 15.50
C GLY A 82 15.11 -33.87 16.49
N TYR A 83 14.94 -32.62 16.03
CA TYR A 83 14.83 -31.46 16.90
C TYR A 83 13.46 -31.42 17.58
N ASP A 84 13.45 -31.45 18.91
CA ASP A 84 12.26 -31.24 19.73
C ASP A 84 12.11 -29.76 20.10
N PHE A 85 10.89 -29.24 19.99
CA PHE A 85 10.61 -27.85 20.33
C PHE A 85 10.82 -27.61 21.84
N PRO A 86 11.59 -26.57 22.26
CA PRO A 86 11.94 -26.40 23.67
C PRO A 86 10.74 -26.02 24.55
N ASP A 87 10.59 -26.69 25.70
CA ASP A 87 9.57 -26.38 26.71
C ASP A 87 9.62 -24.91 27.19
N THR A 88 10.80 -24.29 27.18
CA THR A 88 10.97 -22.87 27.56
C THR A 88 10.30 -21.92 26.59
N GLU A 89 10.01 -22.36 25.37
CA GLU A 89 9.40 -21.57 24.30
C GLU A 89 7.89 -21.84 24.15
N THR A 90 7.31 -22.72 24.96
CA THR A 90 5.89 -23.08 24.89
C THR A 90 4.95 -21.87 25.05
N GLU A 91 5.20 -20.97 26.00
CA GLU A 91 4.33 -19.79 26.19
C GLU A 91 4.50 -18.74 25.08
N ASN A 92 5.68 -18.68 24.44
CA ASN A 92 5.88 -17.88 23.23
C ASN A 92 5.08 -18.47 22.06
N TYR A 93 5.02 -19.80 21.93
CA TYR A 93 4.19 -20.48 20.94
C TYR A 93 2.70 -20.18 21.13
N VAL A 94 2.23 -20.21 22.37
CA VAL A 94 0.86 -19.81 22.71
C VAL A 94 0.64 -18.35 22.30
N SER A 95 1.45 -17.43 22.80
CA SER A 95 1.33 -15.99 22.54
C SER A 95 1.34 -15.66 21.05
N TYR A 96 2.25 -16.27 20.28
CA TYR A 96 2.34 -16.14 18.83
C TYR A 96 1.06 -16.60 18.12
N ASN A 97 0.48 -17.72 18.54
CA ASN A 97 -0.75 -18.25 17.94
C ASN A 97 -2.01 -17.48 18.34
N GLU A 98 -1.96 -16.72 19.43
CA GLU A 98 -3.01 -15.81 19.86
C GLU A 98 -3.03 -14.51 19.04
N LEU A 99 -1.93 -14.16 18.36
CA LEU A 99 -1.88 -13.00 17.47
C LEU A 99 -2.69 -13.24 16.19
N SER A 100 -3.34 -12.16 15.73
CA SER A 100 -4.03 -12.12 14.44
C SER A 100 -3.13 -12.63 13.32
N ILE A 101 -3.67 -13.55 12.51
CA ILE A 101 -3.03 -14.03 11.27
C ILE A 101 -2.99 -12.93 10.21
N LYS A 102 -3.97 -12.01 10.22
CA LYS A 102 -3.98 -10.85 9.33
C LYS A 102 -2.99 -9.80 9.82
N GLY A 103 -2.24 -9.24 8.87
CA GLY A 103 -1.26 -8.19 9.11
C GLY A 103 0.16 -8.75 9.29
N LYS A 104 0.95 -8.07 10.13
CA LYS A 104 2.38 -8.34 10.34
C LYS A 104 2.76 -8.51 11.81
N ARG A 105 1.76 -8.72 12.69
CA ARG A 105 1.96 -8.93 14.13
C ARG A 105 2.78 -10.17 14.44
N ARG A 106 2.48 -11.29 13.79
CA ARG A 106 3.21 -12.56 13.94
C ARG A 106 4.67 -12.39 13.50
N ASP A 107 4.90 -11.79 12.33
CA ASP A 107 6.24 -11.52 11.84
C ASP A 107 7.03 -10.61 12.81
N ARG A 108 6.39 -9.57 13.35
CA ARG A 108 7.01 -8.68 14.36
C ARG A 108 7.33 -9.42 15.65
N PHE A 109 6.44 -10.29 16.12
CA PHE A 109 6.70 -11.12 17.29
C PHE A 109 7.93 -12.02 17.10
N LEU A 110 8.11 -12.59 15.90
CA LEU A 110 9.28 -13.41 15.58
C LEU A 110 10.57 -12.58 15.54
N VAL A 111 10.52 -11.35 15.01
CA VAL A 111 11.66 -10.41 15.03
C VAL A 111 12.04 -10.03 16.47
N ASP A 112 11.06 -9.78 17.33
CA ASP A 112 11.27 -9.37 18.73
C ASP A 112 11.68 -10.55 19.63
N ASN A 113 11.48 -11.80 19.19
CA ASN A 113 11.79 -13.03 19.92
C ASN A 113 12.65 -13.98 19.05
N PRO A 114 13.93 -13.65 18.79
CA PRO A 114 14.76 -14.37 17.84
C PRO A 114 15.03 -15.84 18.23
N GLU A 115 15.15 -16.16 19.52
CA GLU A 115 15.33 -17.55 19.99
C GLU A 115 14.08 -18.40 19.70
N PHE A 116 12.88 -17.84 19.95
CA PHE A 116 11.61 -18.48 19.61
C PHE A 116 11.47 -18.69 18.10
N ALA A 117 11.79 -17.68 17.30
CA ALA A 117 11.73 -17.78 15.84
C ALA A 117 12.68 -18.86 15.31
N LYS A 118 13.89 -18.95 15.89
CA LYS A 118 14.84 -20.03 15.58
C LYS A 118 14.28 -21.39 15.98
N ALA A 119 13.67 -21.53 17.16
CA ALA A 119 13.07 -22.79 17.60
C ALA A 119 11.95 -23.26 16.66
N LEU A 120 11.09 -22.36 16.17
CA LEU A 120 10.07 -22.69 15.18
C LEU A 120 10.67 -23.14 13.84
N TYR A 121 11.74 -22.49 13.40
CA TYR A 121 12.45 -22.84 12.17
C TYR A 121 13.13 -24.21 12.28
N ASP A 122 13.88 -24.44 13.37
CA ASP A 122 14.55 -25.72 13.64
C ASP A 122 13.54 -26.87 13.75
N ALA A 123 12.37 -26.61 14.35
CA ALA A 123 11.25 -27.55 14.45
C ALA A 123 10.51 -27.76 13.11
N GLY A 124 10.87 -27.03 12.04
CA GLY A 124 10.24 -27.14 10.72
C GLY A 124 8.83 -26.55 10.64
N SER A 125 8.42 -25.77 11.64
CA SER A 125 7.09 -25.13 11.68
C SER A 125 7.00 -23.89 10.79
N ILE A 126 8.12 -23.26 10.49
CA ILE A 126 8.23 -22.13 9.56
C ILE A 126 9.40 -22.37 8.60
N THR A 127 9.29 -21.84 7.38
CA THR A 127 10.32 -22.01 6.34
C THR A 127 11.33 -20.88 6.31
N ASP A 128 11.01 -19.74 6.91
CA ASP A 128 11.88 -18.56 6.93
C ASP A 128 11.67 -17.76 8.22
N VAL A 129 12.73 -17.14 8.71
CA VAL A 129 12.70 -16.26 9.88
C VAL A 129 12.64 -14.83 9.36
N PRO A 130 11.55 -14.08 9.64
CA PRO A 130 11.43 -12.72 9.16
C PRO A 130 12.56 -11.86 9.73
N ILE A 131 13.12 -10.99 8.89
CA ILE A 131 14.12 -10.02 9.29
C ILE A 131 13.46 -8.66 9.53
N ALA A 132 13.99 -7.89 10.48
CA ALA A 132 13.38 -6.64 10.94
C ALA A 132 13.09 -5.63 9.80
N GLN A 133 13.93 -5.61 8.77
CA GLN A 133 13.78 -4.71 7.62
C GLN A 133 12.59 -5.05 6.70
N ASP A 134 12.04 -6.28 6.78
CA ASP A 134 10.90 -6.74 5.97
C ASP A 134 9.58 -6.70 6.75
N VAL A 135 9.61 -6.22 8.00
CA VAL A 135 8.44 -6.12 8.88
C VAL A 135 8.05 -4.65 9.04
N PRO A 136 6.90 -4.21 8.48
CA PRO A 136 6.40 -2.86 8.66
C PRO A 136 6.23 -2.46 10.14
N ALA A 137 6.23 -1.16 10.39
CA ALA A 137 5.95 -0.60 11.72
C ALA A 137 4.56 -1.01 12.25
N VAL A 138 4.37 -0.97 13.57
CA VAL A 138 3.12 -1.40 14.25
C VAL A 138 1.89 -0.66 13.75
N GLN A 139 2.04 0.59 13.34
CA GLN A 139 1.00 1.42 12.77
C GLN A 139 0.34 0.78 11.52
N TYR A 140 1.06 -0.07 10.77
CA TYR A 140 0.49 -0.85 9.67
C TYR A 140 -0.70 -1.72 10.13
N ASP A 141 -0.54 -2.33 11.29
CA ASP A 141 -1.50 -3.22 11.93
C ASP A 141 -2.58 -2.43 12.68
N ASP A 142 -2.20 -1.35 13.39
CA ASP A 142 -3.14 -0.49 14.11
C ASP A 142 -4.15 0.18 13.18
N ILE A 143 -3.72 0.64 12.00
CA ILE A 143 -4.62 1.21 10.98
C ILE A 143 -5.62 0.16 10.48
N TYR A 144 -5.18 -1.10 10.34
CA TYR A 144 -6.07 -2.20 9.99
C TYR A 144 -7.13 -2.40 11.07
N ASP A 145 -6.77 -2.43 12.34
CA ASP A 145 -7.74 -2.64 13.43
C ASP A 145 -8.77 -1.52 13.51
N GLN A 146 -8.33 -0.27 13.39
CA GLN A 146 -9.21 0.91 13.39
C GLN A 146 -10.23 0.88 12.23
N ASN A 147 -9.89 0.21 11.12
CA ASN A 147 -10.71 0.15 9.90
C ASN A 147 -11.05 -1.28 9.50
N LYS A 148 -11.13 -2.19 10.48
CA LYS A 148 -11.14 -3.64 10.24
C LYS A 148 -12.23 -4.07 9.27
N GLU A 149 -13.46 -3.60 9.48
CA GLU A 149 -14.60 -3.95 8.62
C GLU A 149 -14.38 -3.50 7.17
N SER A 150 -13.85 -2.29 6.96
CA SER A 150 -13.61 -1.76 5.61
C SER A 150 -12.49 -2.52 4.90
N PHE A 151 -11.43 -2.90 5.62
CA PHE A 151 -10.39 -3.77 5.06
C PHE A 151 -10.89 -5.19 4.79
N ASP A 152 -11.72 -5.75 5.67
CA ASP A 152 -12.31 -7.08 5.45
C ASP A 152 -13.23 -7.10 4.22
N ARG A 153 -14.02 -6.04 4.01
CA ARG A 153 -14.80 -5.83 2.79
C ARG A 153 -13.89 -5.71 1.57
N LEU A 154 -12.84 -4.88 1.64
CA LEU A 154 -11.89 -4.68 0.54
C LEU A 154 -11.19 -5.99 0.13
N ASP A 155 -10.64 -6.74 1.09
CA ASP A 155 -9.94 -8.02 0.85
C ASP A 155 -10.92 -9.11 0.43
N GLY A 156 -12.13 -9.09 1.00
CA GLY A 156 -13.16 -10.08 0.77
C GLY A 156 -13.87 -9.95 -0.59
N ALA A 157 -13.92 -8.75 -1.17
CA ALA A 157 -14.65 -8.46 -2.41
C ALA A 157 -14.27 -9.39 -3.57
N SER A 158 -13.01 -9.84 -3.63
CA SER A 158 -12.51 -10.76 -4.67
C SER A 158 -12.40 -12.22 -4.24
N ASN A 159 -12.60 -12.54 -2.96
CA ASN A 159 -12.41 -13.90 -2.44
C ASN A 159 -13.76 -14.66 -2.41
N PRO A 160 -13.97 -15.70 -3.24
CA PRO A 160 -15.22 -16.46 -3.28
C PRO A 160 -15.65 -17.10 -1.95
N GLU A 161 -14.70 -17.28 -1.03
CA GLU A 161 -14.95 -17.83 0.29
C GLU A 161 -15.33 -16.80 1.36
N SER A 162 -15.26 -15.51 1.01
CA SER A 162 -15.61 -14.41 1.92
C SER A 162 -17.10 -14.11 1.88
N ILE A 163 -17.68 -13.73 3.03
CA ILE A 163 -19.04 -13.17 3.10
C ILE A 163 -19.18 -11.85 2.35
N TYR A 164 -18.06 -11.15 2.11
CA TYR A 164 -18.02 -9.91 1.34
C TYR A 164 -17.76 -10.16 -0.15
N PHE A 165 -17.79 -11.41 -0.61
CA PHE A 165 -17.58 -11.71 -2.01
C PHE A 165 -18.62 -11.03 -2.89
N ILE A 166 -18.14 -10.32 -3.91
CA ILE A 166 -18.98 -9.74 -4.94
C ILE A 166 -18.57 -10.35 -6.26
N GLU A 167 -19.48 -11.06 -6.92
CA GLU A 167 -19.25 -11.51 -8.28
C GLU A 167 -19.00 -10.29 -9.17
N SER A 168 -17.99 -10.35 -10.03
CA SER A 168 -17.63 -9.19 -10.85
C SER A 168 -18.83 -8.73 -11.65
N GLY A 169 -19.51 -9.62 -12.40
CA GLY A 169 -20.68 -9.25 -13.21
C GLY A 169 -20.33 -8.35 -14.40
N GLU A 170 -21.35 -7.82 -15.07
CA GLU A 170 -21.19 -6.89 -16.21
C GLU A 170 -20.86 -5.47 -15.74
N LYS A 171 -20.12 -4.73 -16.58
CA LYS A 171 -19.80 -3.32 -16.30
C LYS A 171 -21.05 -2.44 -16.41
N ASN A 172 -21.26 -1.59 -15.41
CA ASN A 172 -22.28 -0.56 -15.46
C ASN A 172 -21.92 0.43 -16.60
N PRO A 173 -22.82 0.69 -17.57
CA PRO A 173 -22.52 1.53 -18.72
C PRO A 173 -22.28 3.01 -18.36
N ARG A 174 -22.75 3.47 -17.20
CA ARG A 174 -22.55 4.84 -16.71
C ARG A 174 -21.19 5.03 -16.04
N THR A 175 -20.75 4.07 -15.22
CA THR A 175 -19.52 4.19 -14.44
C THR A 175 -18.33 3.48 -15.08
N GLY A 176 -18.59 2.54 -16.00
CA GLY A 176 -17.57 1.67 -16.60
C GLY A 176 -17.01 0.63 -15.64
N ARG A 177 -17.62 0.47 -14.45
CA ARG A 177 -17.17 -0.43 -13.38
C ARG A 177 -18.10 -1.62 -13.23
N THR A 178 -17.53 -2.78 -12.92
CA THR A 178 -18.29 -3.94 -12.47
C THR A 178 -18.82 -3.73 -11.04
N PRO A 179 -19.88 -4.42 -10.57
CA PRO A 179 -20.32 -4.39 -9.17
C PRO A 179 -19.19 -4.44 -8.14
N ARG A 180 -18.22 -5.34 -8.32
CA ARG A 180 -17.04 -5.44 -7.44
C ARG A 180 -16.17 -4.19 -7.49
N GLU A 181 -15.85 -3.71 -8.69
CA GLU A 181 -15.05 -2.48 -8.87
C GLU A 181 -15.76 -1.27 -8.28
N GLN A 182 -17.10 -1.22 -8.34
CA GLN A 182 -17.91 -0.16 -7.79
C GLN A 182 -17.89 -0.18 -6.25
N GLU A 183 -18.05 -1.35 -5.61
CA GLU A 183 -17.91 -1.46 -4.15
C GLU A 183 -16.54 -1.00 -3.66
N VAL A 184 -15.47 -1.47 -4.30
CA VAL A 184 -14.10 -1.07 -3.95
C VAL A 184 -13.90 0.44 -4.15
N TYR A 185 -14.54 1.03 -5.16
CA TYR A 185 -14.54 2.46 -5.39
C TYR A 185 -15.30 3.19 -4.27
N ASP A 186 -16.52 2.76 -3.93
CA ASP A 186 -17.38 3.41 -2.94
C ASP A 186 -16.81 3.32 -1.51
N LEU A 187 -16.02 2.29 -1.20
CA LEU A 187 -15.25 2.23 0.04
C LEU A 187 -14.19 3.34 0.11
N LYS A 188 -13.49 3.59 -1.00
CA LYS A 188 -12.33 4.48 -1.05
C LYS A 188 -12.68 5.93 -1.39
N PHE A 189 -13.79 6.16 -2.09
CA PHE A 189 -14.15 7.45 -2.65
C PHE A 189 -15.59 7.84 -2.29
N ASP A 190 -15.81 9.13 -2.06
CA ASP A 190 -17.13 9.71 -1.90
C ASP A 190 -17.83 9.92 -3.25
N GLY A 191 -19.09 10.39 -3.22
CA GLY A 191 -19.86 10.68 -4.42
C GLY A 191 -19.27 11.78 -5.33
N ASN A 192 -18.30 12.55 -4.84
CA ASN A 192 -17.60 13.58 -5.60
C ASN A 192 -16.30 13.07 -6.23
N GLY A 193 -15.87 11.85 -5.88
CA GLY A 193 -14.61 11.25 -6.30
C GLY A 193 -13.42 11.67 -5.43
N LYS A 194 -13.68 12.16 -4.21
CA LYS A 194 -12.68 12.47 -3.19
C LYS A 194 -12.46 11.28 -2.28
N LEU A 195 -11.26 11.10 -1.76
CA LEU A 195 -10.96 9.98 -0.89
C LEU A 195 -11.76 10.08 0.41
N THR A 196 -12.35 8.95 0.84
CA THR A 196 -12.97 8.81 2.16
C THR A 196 -11.90 8.73 3.24
N GLU A 197 -12.29 8.81 4.52
CA GLU A 197 -11.38 8.56 5.64
C GLU A 197 -10.70 7.18 5.52
N PHE A 198 -11.45 6.16 5.11
CA PHE A 198 -10.91 4.83 4.84
C PHE A 198 -9.94 4.82 3.65
N GLY A 199 -10.25 5.54 2.56
CA GLY A 199 -9.36 5.68 1.41
C GLY A 199 -7.99 6.25 1.82
N ILE A 200 -7.99 7.28 2.65
CA ILE A 200 -6.78 7.90 3.22
C ILE A 200 -6.06 6.92 4.17
N ALA A 201 -6.78 6.25 5.06
CA ALA A 201 -6.21 5.25 5.97
C ALA A 201 -5.54 4.09 5.20
N ASN A 202 -6.16 3.63 4.12
CA ASN A 202 -5.60 2.61 3.24
C ASN A 202 -4.31 3.10 2.55
N ILE A 203 -4.24 4.35 2.10
CA ILE A 203 -3.00 4.94 1.59
C ILE A 203 -1.92 4.99 2.68
N ARG A 204 -2.26 5.44 3.89
CA ARG A 204 -1.33 5.50 5.03
C ARG A 204 -0.77 4.11 5.35
N ARG A 205 -1.63 3.09 5.41
CA ARG A 205 -1.22 1.68 5.61
C ARG A 205 -0.30 1.20 4.50
N ASN A 206 -0.57 1.56 3.24
CA ASN A 206 0.31 1.24 2.12
C ASN A 206 1.68 1.93 2.21
N GLY A 207 1.73 3.15 2.77
CA GLY A 207 3.00 3.84 3.07
C GLY A 207 3.88 3.00 4.00
N TYR A 208 3.32 2.49 5.10
CA TYR A 208 4.04 1.59 6.00
C TYR A 208 4.45 0.27 5.34
N ALA A 209 3.58 -0.33 4.51
CA ALA A 209 3.93 -1.55 3.76
C ALA A 209 5.09 -1.33 2.77
N ARG A 210 5.27 -0.10 2.28
CA ARG A 210 6.38 0.31 1.41
C ARG A 210 7.57 0.87 2.19
N PHE A 211 7.60 0.67 3.50
CA PHE A 211 8.67 1.11 4.40
C PHE A 211 8.99 2.61 4.28
N VAL A 212 7.96 3.44 4.02
CA VAL A 212 8.11 4.89 4.11
C VAL A 212 8.51 5.24 5.54
N PRO A 213 9.60 5.99 5.77
CA PRO A 213 10.01 6.37 7.12
C PRO A 213 8.92 7.18 7.81
N GLU A 214 8.73 6.95 9.12
CA GLU A 214 7.68 7.58 9.93
C GLU A 214 7.58 9.11 9.73
N ALA A 215 8.73 9.79 9.69
CA ALA A 215 8.81 11.25 9.50
C ALA A 215 8.24 11.75 8.16
N TYR A 216 8.01 10.87 7.18
CA TYR A 216 7.48 11.18 5.86
C TYR A 216 6.12 10.55 5.58
N ILE A 217 5.51 9.82 6.51
CA ILE A 217 4.23 9.12 6.27
C ILE A 217 3.12 10.08 5.88
N GLU A 218 2.93 11.18 6.60
CA GLU A 218 1.88 12.15 6.24
C GLU A 218 2.19 12.83 4.90
N ARG A 219 3.47 13.07 4.58
CA ARG A 219 3.86 13.62 3.27
C ARG A 219 3.62 12.65 2.12
N TYR A 220 3.79 11.35 2.37
CA TYR A 220 3.44 10.29 1.44
C TYR A 220 1.93 10.24 1.21
N VAL A 221 1.14 10.32 2.28
CA VAL A 221 -0.32 10.34 2.21
C VAL A 221 -0.82 11.54 1.41
N ASP A 222 -0.36 12.76 1.73
CA ASP A 222 -0.69 13.98 1.00
C ASP A 222 -0.41 13.84 -0.51
N TYR A 223 0.77 13.31 -0.87
CA TYR A 223 1.17 13.10 -2.26
C TYR A 223 0.27 12.10 -2.99
N GLU A 224 0.01 10.94 -2.36
CA GLU A 224 -0.83 9.90 -2.96
C GLU A 224 -2.31 10.32 -3.03
N VAL A 225 -2.79 11.17 -2.12
CA VAL A 225 -4.12 11.80 -2.22
C VAL A 225 -4.19 12.66 -3.48
N ILE A 226 -3.21 13.55 -3.71
CA ILE A 226 -3.16 14.39 -4.92
C ILE A 226 -3.20 13.51 -6.17
N ARG A 227 -2.35 12.48 -6.24
CA ARG A 227 -2.30 11.54 -7.37
C ARG A 227 -3.59 10.76 -7.59
N THR A 228 -4.20 10.30 -6.52
CA THR A 228 -5.34 9.39 -6.56
C THR A 228 -6.63 10.12 -6.88
N GLU A 229 -6.86 11.30 -6.29
CA GLU A 229 -7.99 12.16 -6.65
C GLU A 229 -7.80 12.83 -8.00
N GLY A 230 -6.54 13.03 -8.38
CA GLY A 230 -6.16 13.54 -9.68
C GLY A 230 -6.65 14.97 -9.91
N LYS A 231 -6.87 15.27 -11.19
CA LYS A 231 -7.26 16.58 -11.67
C LYS A 231 -8.70 16.94 -11.24
N PRO A 232 -8.91 18.09 -10.55
CA PRO A 232 -10.25 18.58 -10.23
C PRO A 232 -11.14 18.79 -11.46
N LYS A 233 -12.45 18.58 -11.33
CA LYS A 233 -13.42 18.74 -12.44
C LYS A 233 -13.47 20.17 -12.98
N ASP A 234 -13.19 21.16 -12.13
CA ASP A 234 -13.15 22.59 -12.41
C ASP A 234 -11.75 23.08 -12.82
N TRP A 235 -10.77 22.18 -13.00
CA TRP A 235 -9.43 22.56 -13.41
C TRP A 235 -9.46 23.33 -14.73
N PRO A 236 -8.71 24.45 -14.85
CA PRO A 236 -8.74 25.29 -16.05
C PRO A 236 -8.52 24.50 -17.34
N VAL A 237 -9.44 24.66 -18.28
CA VAL A 237 -9.31 24.06 -19.62
C VAL A 237 -8.56 25.03 -20.53
N THR A 238 -7.38 24.63 -21.00
CA THR A 238 -6.62 25.37 -22.01
C THR A 238 -7.16 25.08 -23.41
N ARG A 239 -6.79 25.89 -24.41
CA ARG A 239 -7.26 25.74 -25.80
C ARG A 239 -6.98 24.34 -26.38
N TYR A 240 -5.96 23.65 -25.88
CA TYR A 240 -5.55 22.31 -26.33
C TYR A 240 -6.19 21.16 -25.53
N GLY A 241 -7.32 21.39 -24.86
CA GLY A 241 -8.04 20.32 -24.15
C GLY A 241 -7.42 19.92 -22.81
N SER A 242 -6.53 20.73 -22.25
CA SER A 242 -5.98 20.64 -20.89
C SER A 242 -5.17 19.37 -20.56
N HIS A 243 -3.88 19.40 -20.94
CA HIS A 243 -2.93 18.31 -20.63
C HIS A 243 -2.05 18.60 -19.42
N ASN A 244 -2.04 19.84 -18.94
CA ASN A 244 -1.08 20.27 -17.93
C ASN A 244 -1.78 20.33 -16.56
N TRP A 245 -1.56 19.28 -15.78
CA TRP A 245 -1.85 19.22 -14.36
C TRP A 245 -0.51 19.01 -13.66
N TYR A 246 -0.16 19.92 -12.76
CA TYR A 246 1.17 19.99 -12.13
C TYR A 246 1.10 19.86 -10.61
N GLU A 247 -0.06 19.53 -10.04
CA GLU A 247 -0.23 19.57 -8.57
C GLU A 247 0.69 18.57 -7.87
N ASP A 248 0.86 17.39 -8.43
CA ASP A 248 1.79 16.37 -7.93
C ASP A 248 3.26 16.79 -8.12
N ASP A 249 3.61 17.37 -9.27
CA ASP A 249 4.95 17.90 -9.52
C ASP A 249 5.29 19.09 -8.61
N TRP A 250 4.36 20.03 -8.40
CA TRP A 250 4.50 21.14 -7.45
C TRP A 250 4.72 20.62 -6.04
N TYR A 251 3.95 19.62 -5.64
CA TYR A 251 4.13 19.00 -4.34
C TYR A 251 5.54 18.44 -4.16
N LEU A 252 6.11 17.76 -5.17
CA LEU A 252 7.48 17.26 -5.11
C LEU A 252 8.52 18.39 -5.03
N ILE A 253 8.31 19.50 -5.75
CA ILE A 253 9.18 20.68 -5.73
C ILE A 253 9.14 21.38 -4.36
N GLU A 254 7.95 21.50 -3.77
CA GLU A 254 7.72 22.13 -2.46
C GLU A 254 8.23 21.26 -1.29
N HIS A 255 8.38 19.94 -1.51
CA HIS A 255 8.82 18.98 -0.50
C HIS A 255 10.09 18.20 -0.93
N PRO A 256 11.24 18.87 -1.11
CA PRO A 256 12.45 18.26 -1.66
C PRO A 256 12.99 17.11 -0.81
N ASN A 257 12.80 17.14 0.52
CA ASN A 257 13.19 16.04 1.40
C ASN A 257 12.34 14.79 1.17
N PHE A 258 11.03 14.95 0.94
CA PHE A 258 10.15 13.83 0.59
C PHE A 258 10.52 13.26 -0.77
N TYR A 259 10.74 14.14 -1.77
CA TYR A 259 11.16 13.72 -3.11
C TYR A 259 12.44 12.87 -3.07
N ASN A 260 13.47 13.34 -2.37
CA ASN A 260 14.77 12.67 -2.34
C ASN A 260 14.80 11.39 -1.50
N ASN A 261 14.07 11.34 -0.37
CA ASN A 261 14.18 10.23 0.59
C ASN A 261 13.06 9.18 0.45
N VAL A 262 11.96 9.50 -0.22
CA VAL A 262 10.82 8.59 -0.39
C VAL A 262 10.52 8.37 -1.84
N TYR A 263 10.14 9.42 -2.58
CA TYR A 263 9.67 9.26 -3.97
C TYR A 263 10.74 8.64 -4.87
N ALA A 264 11.93 9.25 -4.95
CA ALA A 264 13.00 8.77 -5.82
C ALA A 264 13.49 7.37 -5.44
N THR A 265 13.54 7.06 -4.14
CA THR A 265 13.93 5.74 -3.62
C THR A 265 12.90 4.67 -3.96
N GLN A 266 11.60 4.96 -3.80
CA GLN A 266 10.52 4.02 -4.13
C GLN A 266 10.37 3.77 -5.64
N GLN A 267 10.76 4.72 -6.47
CA GLN A 267 10.80 4.52 -7.92
C GLN A 267 12.04 3.76 -8.39
N GLU A 268 12.98 3.46 -7.48
CA GLU A 268 14.24 2.78 -7.78
C GLU A 268 15.01 3.46 -8.92
N TYR A 269 14.90 4.79 -9.03
CA TYR A 269 15.50 5.52 -10.14
C TYR A 269 17.01 5.32 -10.19
N THR A 270 17.51 5.00 -11.38
CA THR A 270 18.92 5.16 -11.70
C THR A 270 19.32 6.65 -11.58
N PRO A 271 20.62 6.96 -11.41
CA PRO A 271 21.09 8.34 -11.40
C PRO A 271 20.65 9.14 -12.65
N GLU A 272 20.61 8.49 -13.82
CA GLU A 272 20.18 9.09 -15.09
C GLU A 272 18.67 9.38 -15.11
N GLU A 273 17.83 8.44 -14.66
CA GLU A 273 16.38 8.65 -14.57
C GLU A 273 16.05 9.73 -13.55
N LYS A 274 16.74 9.74 -12.40
CA LYS A 274 16.57 10.79 -11.40
C LYS A 274 16.92 12.16 -12.00
N LYS A 275 18.06 12.27 -12.69
CA LYS A 275 18.44 13.50 -13.38
C LYS A 275 17.40 13.92 -14.42
N ALA A 276 16.88 12.97 -15.20
CA ALA A 276 15.83 13.27 -16.18
C ALA A 276 14.54 13.78 -15.50
N LYS A 277 14.16 13.20 -14.34
CA LYS A 277 13.03 13.68 -13.55
C LYS A 277 13.31 15.06 -12.95
N ASP A 278 14.51 15.34 -12.46
CA ASP A 278 14.90 16.67 -11.98
C ASP A 278 14.81 17.73 -13.10
N GLU A 279 15.28 17.37 -14.31
CA GLU A 279 15.16 18.23 -15.50
C GLU A 279 13.71 18.44 -15.93
N GLN A 280 12.84 17.44 -15.77
CA GLN A 280 11.41 17.56 -15.98
C GLN A 280 10.77 18.50 -14.96
N LEU A 281 11.05 18.31 -13.66
CA LEU A 281 10.54 19.16 -12.59
C LEU A 281 11.00 20.61 -12.76
N ALA A 282 12.21 20.84 -13.27
CA ALA A 282 12.68 22.19 -13.58
C ALA A 282 11.89 22.89 -14.70
N LYS A 283 11.11 22.17 -15.52
CA LYS A 283 10.23 22.74 -16.56
C LYS A 283 8.83 23.05 -16.05
N VAL A 284 8.49 22.60 -14.85
CA VAL A 284 7.21 22.88 -14.19
C VAL A 284 7.17 24.38 -13.84
N PRO A 285 6.13 25.13 -14.24
CA PRO A 285 6.01 26.54 -13.88
C PRO A 285 5.80 26.70 -12.37
N SER A 286 5.97 27.90 -11.80
CA SER A 286 5.35 28.19 -10.50
C SER A 286 3.84 28.25 -10.64
N ARG A 287 3.11 28.20 -9.51
CA ARG A 287 1.64 28.35 -9.51
C ARG A 287 1.21 29.69 -10.11
N GLU A 288 1.90 30.77 -9.77
CA GLU A 288 1.62 32.12 -10.29
C GLU A 288 1.86 32.21 -11.80
N VAL A 289 2.93 31.61 -12.31
CA VAL A 289 3.22 31.56 -13.75
C VAL A 289 2.17 30.73 -14.49
N PHE A 290 1.71 29.62 -13.89
CA PHE A 290 0.63 28.82 -14.46
C PHE A 290 -0.70 29.58 -14.50
N ASP A 291 -1.04 30.35 -13.47
CA ASP A 291 -2.23 31.19 -13.47
C ASP A 291 -2.19 32.27 -14.56
N LEU A 292 -1.02 32.88 -14.79
CA LEU A 292 -0.81 33.77 -15.93
C LEU A 292 -0.97 33.03 -17.27
N TYR A 293 -0.48 31.79 -17.37
CA TYR A 293 -0.68 30.97 -18.56
C TYR A 293 -2.16 30.66 -18.83
N VAL A 294 -2.94 30.37 -17.78
CA VAL A 294 -4.39 30.16 -17.88
C VAL A 294 -5.10 31.42 -18.39
N GLN A 295 -4.68 32.61 -17.94
CA GLN A 295 -5.21 33.89 -18.44
C GLN A 295 -4.81 34.13 -19.90
N TYR A 296 -3.53 33.92 -20.23
CA TYR A 296 -3.00 34.01 -21.59
C TYR A 296 -3.77 33.13 -22.57
N GLU A 297 -4.14 31.92 -22.17
CA GLU A 297 -4.88 30.98 -23.01
C GLU A 297 -6.29 31.46 -23.36
N LYS A 298 -6.89 32.34 -22.54
CA LYS A 298 -8.20 32.94 -22.80
C LYS A 298 -8.13 34.13 -23.77
N LEU A 299 -6.95 34.68 -24.03
CA LEU A 299 -6.79 35.83 -24.91
C LEU A 299 -6.90 35.44 -26.41
N PRO A 300 -7.42 36.34 -27.26
CA PRO A 300 -7.38 36.16 -28.71
C PRO A 300 -5.94 35.98 -29.23
N GLN A 301 -5.78 35.21 -30.30
CA GLN A 301 -4.47 35.04 -30.94
C GLN A 301 -3.93 36.36 -31.53
N GLY A 302 -2.61 36.41 -31.72
CA GLY A 302 -1.92 37.59 -32.28
C GLY A 302 -1.52 38.58 -31.18
N LYS A 303 -1.68 39.87 -31.49
CA LYS A 303 -1.18 40.99 -30.68
C LYS A 303 -1.58 40.96 -29.20
N PRO A 304 -2.83 40.63 -28.80
CA PRO A 304 -3.20 40.61 -27.38
C PRO A 304 -2.36 39.63 -26.54
N ARG A 305 -2.03 38.46 -27.10
CA ARG A 305 -1.17 37.46 -26.46
C ARG A 305 0.29 37.91 -26.40
N GLU A 306 0.76 38.63 -27.42
CA GLU A 306 2.12 39.17 -27.43
C GLU A 306 2.30 40.29 -26.40
N ASP A 307 1.29 41.16 -26.26
CA ASP A 307 1.27 42.22 -25.24
C ASP A 307 1.23 41.65 -23.84
N PHE A 308 0.39 40.64 -23.61
CA PHE A 308 0.34 39.94 -22.33
C PHE A 308 1.68 39.30 -21.98
N ARG A 309 2.34 38.62 -22.94
CA ARG A 309 3.68 38.04 -22.71
C ARG A 309 4.74 39.11 -22.46
N TYR A 310 4.64 40.27 -23.09
CA TYR A 310 5.55 41.39 -22.87
C TYR A 310 5.42 41.96 -21.45
N GLU A 311 4.19 42.05 -20.93
CA GLU A 311 3.88 42.53 -19.58
C GLU A 311 4.20 41.48 -18.49
N HIS A 312 4.33 40.20 -18.86
CA HIS A 312 4.58 39.07 -17.95
C HIS A 312 5.85 38.30 -18.32
N PRO A 313 7.05 38.83 -18.02
CA PRO A 313 8.33 38.24 -18.43
C PRO A 313 8.59 36.83 -17.87
N ASP A 314 8.03 36.47 -16.72
CA ASP A 314 8.18 35.12 -16.14
C ASP A 314 7.38 34.08 -16.94
N LEU A 315 6.16 34.42 -17.35
CA LEU A 315 5.36 33.61 -18.28
C LEU A 315 6.08 33.45 -19.62
N GLU A 316 6.67 34.54 -20.11
CA GLU A 316 7.45 34.53 -21.34
C GLU A 316 8.65 33.59 -21.23
N ALA A 317 9.46 33.71 -20.18
CA ALA A 317 10.63 32.88 -19.95
C ALA A 317 10.25 31.39 -19.80
N TRP A 318 9.22 31.10 -19.02
CA TRP A 318 8.72 29.73 -18.88
C TRP A 318 8.18 29.19 -20.21
N GLY A 319 7.39 29.96 -20.96
CA GLY A 319 6.83 29.52 -22.23
C GLY A 319 7.89 29.25 -23.31
N GLN A 320 9.01 30.00 -23.30
CA GLN A 320 10.17 29.67 -24.13
C GLN A 320 10.77 28.30 -23.75
N LYS A 321 10.90 28.01 -22.45
CA LYS A 321 11.46 26.74 -21.96
C LYS A 321 10.52 25.55 -22.17
N ALA A 322 9.23 25.70 -21.86
CA ALA A 322 8.25 24.63 -21.85
C ALA A 322 7.69 24.32 -23.25
N PHE A 323 7.55 25.33 -24.11
CA PHE A 323 6.88 25.20 -25.41
C PHE A 323 7.74 25.66 -26.60
N GLY A 324 8.98 26.11 -26.37
CA GLY A 324 9.84 26.61 -27.45
C GLY A 324 9.32 27.91 -28.07
N TRP A 325 8.60 28.75 -27.32
CA TRP A 325 8.15 30.04 -27.84
C TRP A 325 9.34 30.87 -28.34
N THR A 326 9.18 31.57 -29.46
CA THR A 326 10.15 32.60 -29.86
C THR A 326 9.99 33.81 -28.95
N SER A 327 11.10 34.35 -28.45
CA SER A 327 11.05 35.47 -27.52
C SER A 327 10.37 36.70 -28.12
N ILE A 328 9.64 37.49 -27.34
CA ILE A 328 9.01 38.74 -27.83
C ILE A 328 10.06 39.72 -28.38
N LYS A 329 11.24 39.79 -27.76
CA LYS A 329 12.37 40.60 -28.24
C LYS A 329 12.83 40.12 -29.62
N GLU A 330 12.96 38.81 -29.82
CA GLU A 330 13.37 38.22 -31.09
C GLU A 330 12.32 38.41 -32.18
N LYS A 331 11.03 38.25 -31.84
CA LYS A 331 9.94 38.58 -32.77
C LYS A 331 9.99 40.05 -33.19
N THR A 332 10.19 40.97 -32.24
CA THR A 332 10.29 42.41 -32.51
C THR A 332 11.51 42.73 -33.38
N ARG A 333 12.65 42.08 -33.12
CA ARG A 333 13.86 42.20 -33.94
C ARG A 333 13.57 41.77 -35.39
N ARG A 334 13.00 40.57 -35.58
CA ARG A 334 12.64 40.04 -36.91
C ARG A 334 11.65 40.91 -37.65
N ALA A 335 10.67 41.48 -36.95
CA ALA A 335 9.69 42.39 -37.55
C ALA A 335 10.30 43.72 -38.04
N ASN A 336 11.46 44.11 -37.51
CA ASN A 336 12.19 45.32 -37.88
C ASN A 336 13.32 45.07 -38.90
N LEU A 337 13.57 43.82 -39.31
CA LEU A 337 14.54 43.51 -40.36
C LEU A 337 14.02 43.96 -41.73
N SER A 338 14.93 44.43 -42.58
CA SER A 338 14.65 44.62 -44.00
C SER A 338 14.48 43.27 -44.72
N THR A 339 13.93 43.31 -45.93
CA THR A 339 13.80 42.11 -46.78
C THR A 339 15.15 41.44 -47.05
N ALA A 340 16.21 42.23 -47.25
CA ALA A 340 17.55 41.72 -47.50
C ALA A 340 18.12 41.00 -46.26
N GLU A 341 17.99 41.61 -45.08
CA GLU A 341 18.47 41.02 -43.83
C GLU A 341 17.70 39.74 -43.46
N THR A 342 16.39 39.70 -43.75
CA THR A 342 15.56 38.51 -43.54
C THR A 342 16.05 37.33 -44.40
N VAL A 343 16.31 37.56 -45.68
CA VAL A 343 16.84 36.52 -46.60
C VAL A 343 18.21 36.02 -46.14
N GLU A 344 19.09 36.92 -45.69
CA GLU A 344 20.40 36.54 -45.20
C GLU A 344 20.32 35.65 -43.94
N GLU A 345 19.42 35.97 -43.01
CA GLU A 345 19.23 35.18 -41.78
C GLU A 345 18.61 33.81 -42.05
N GLU A 346 17.64 33.72 -42.96
CA GLU A 346 17.07 32.44 -43.40
C GLU A 346 18.11 31.56 -44.08
N LEU A 347 18.98 32.14 -44.93
CA LEU A 347 20.09 31.42 -45.55
C LEU A 347 21.06 30.87 -44.50
N ARG A 348 21.45 31.66 -43.50
CA ARG A 348 22.31 31.16 -42.40
C ARG A 348 21.66 30.03 -41.62
N ARG A 349 20.36 30.14 -41.31
CA ARG A 349 19.64 29.09 -40.59
C ARG A 349 19.57 27.79 -41.39
N LEU A 350 19.38 27.87 -42.71
CA LEU A 350 19.42 26.71 -43.59
C LEU A 350 20.82 26.10 -43.68
N GLU A 351 21.86 26.92 -43.74
CA GLU A 351 23.25 26.46 -43.70
C GLU A 351 23.60 25.76 -42.38
N GLU A 352 23.08 26.22 -41.24
CA GLU A 352 23.25 25.56 -39.94
C GLU A 352 22.50 24.23 -39.86
N LEU A 353 21.31 24.13 -40.45
CA LEU A 353 20.53 22.88 -40.49
C LEU A 353 21.11 21.83 -41.45
N LEU A 354 21.92 22.25 -42.42
CA LEU A 354 22.60 21.36 -43.38
C LEU A 354 23.95 20.86 -42.88
N LYS A 355 24.48 21.41 -41.78
CA LYS A 355 25.68 20.94 -41.08
C LYS A 355 25.29 19.93 -40.02
#